data_AF-A0A2Z3HK01-F1
#
_entry.id   AF-A0A2Z3HK01-F1
#
_cell.length_a   1.000
_cell.length_b   1.000
_cell.length_c   1.000
_cell.angle_alpha   90.00
_cell.angle_beta   90.00
_cell.angle_gamma   90.00
#
_symmetry.space_group_name_H-M   'P 1'
#
loop_
_entity.id
_entity.type
_entity.pdbx_description
1 polymer ?
#
loop_
_entity_poly.entity_id
_entity_poly.type
_entity_poly.pdbx_seq_one_letter_code
_entity_poly.pdbx_strand_id
1 'polypeptide(L)'
;MVMLEEQGWFTTHQYKRSLGVKVRRLTILGVLIIGVSGAWSMFTNGLVGEQLELTLPFGWRSVPLMHGFLLTIGAKVVVLALLVAVTLWVSLRAVNVPDFAEFLIATEAEMNKVSWSTRKRLAQDTVVVLVTTLLMTVFLLAVDLFWGWLLSRQTVGVLPARATNADKGAQVQEAKW
;
A
#
# COMPACT_ATOMS: atom_id res chain seq x y z
N MET A 1 36.51 4.46 -25.13
CA MET A 1 36.07 5.35 -24.04
C MET A 1 34.60 5.07 -23.80
N VAL A 2 34.25 4.58 -22.61
CA VAL A 2 32.90 4.11 -22.28
C VAL A 2 31.96 5.31 -22.17
N MET A 3 30.87 5.31 -22.95
CA MET A 3 29.83 6.36 -22.98
C MET A 3 28.93 6.30 -21.74
N LEU A 4 29.50 6.54 -20.55
CA LEU A 4 28.76 6.62 -19.27
C LEU A 4 27.95 7.93 -19.13
N GLU A 5 28.11 8.87 -20.06
CA GLU A 5 27.53 10.22 -19.96
C GLU A 5 26.16 10.37 -20.67
N GLU A 6 25.81 9.43 -21.56
CA GLU A 6 24.52 9.43 -22.28
C GLU A 6 23.32 9.12 -21.35
N GLN A 7 23.54 8.46 -20.21
CA GLN A 7 22.45 7.97 -19.35
C GLN A 7 22.00 8.98 -18.26
N GLY A 8 22.59 10.17 -18.17
CA GLY A 8 22.11 11.23 -17.28
C GLY A 8 22.23 10.96 -15.75
N TRP A 9 22.96 9.92 -15.33
CA TRP A 9 23.09 9.53 -13.92
C TRP A 9 23.73 10.64 -13.06
N PHE A 10 24.61 11.44 -13.65
CA PHE A 10 25.34 12.51 -12.96
C PHE A 10 24.92 13.93 -13.37
N THR A 11 23.96 14.11 -14.27
CA THR A 11 23.59 15.44 -14.78
C THR A 11 22.60 16.15 -13.87
N THR A 12 22.90 17.36 -13.40
CA THR A 12 22.01 18.16 -12.53
C THR A 12 20.91 18.89 -13.32
N HIS A 13 20.93 18.80 -14.64
CA HIS A 13 19.98 19.48 -15.51
C HIS A 13 18.68 18.68 -15.64
N GLN A 14 17.56 19.36 -15.39
CA GLN A 14 16.23 18.80 -15.61
C GLN A 14 15.96 18.61 -17.11
N TYR A 15 15.67 17.38 -17.52
CA TYR A 15 15.26 17.04 -18.88
C TYR A 15 13.90 17.67 -19.22
N LYS A 16 13.84 18.53 -20.25
CA LYS A 16 12.61 19.20 -20.77
C LYS A 16 11.70 19.77 -19.65
N ARG A 17 12.13 20.87 -19.03
CA ARG A 17 11.52 21.49 -17.81
C ARG A 17 10.04 21.84 -17.87
N SER A 18 9.46 22.07 -19.05
CA SER A 18 8.08 22.54 -19.21
C SER A 18 7.05 21.42 -19.43
N LEU A 19 7.49 20.18 -19.67
CA LEU A 19 6.62 19.06 -20.03
C LEU A 19 6.59 18.00 -18.92
N GLY A 20 5.43 17.37 -18.71
CA GLY A 20 5.31 16.25 -17.75
C GLY A 20 5.39 16.67 -16.28
N VAL A 21 5.22 17.97 -15.97
CA VAL A 21 5.52 18.53 -14.64
C VAL A 21 4.60 17.94 -13.56
N LYS A 22 3.30 17.74 -13.87
CA LYS A 22 2.34 17.24 -12.87
C LYS A 22 2.64 15.80 -12.53
N VAL A 23 2.79 14.95 -13.54
CA VAL A 23 3.05 13.51 -13.32
C VAL A 23 4.39 13.30 -12.61
N ARG A 24 5.45 14.02 -13.00
CA ARG A 24 6.75 13.96 -12.32
C ARG A 24 6.68 14.35 -10.84
N ARG A 25 6.00 15.45 -10.51
CA ARG A 25 5.81 15.87 -9.10
C ARG A 25 5.02 14.84 -8.31
N LEU A 26 3.99 14.23 -8.90
CA LEU A 26 3.21 13.17 -8.27
C LEU A 26 4.05 11.91 -8.03
N THR A 27 4.91 11.51 -8.97
CA THR A 27 5.83 10.39 -8.79
C THR A 27 6.86 10.67 -7.68
N ILE A 28 7.43 11.88 -7.64
CA ILE A 28 8.35 12.31 -6.56
C ILE A 28 7.65 12.20 -5.21
N LEU A 29 6.44 12.74 -5.09
CA LEU A 29 5.64 12.67 -3.88
C LEU A 29 5.32 11.23 -3.48
N GLY A 30 4.95 10.37 -4.44
CA GLY A 30 4.70 8.96 -4.18
C GLY A 30 5.91 8.23 -3.61
N VAL A 31 7.08 8.40 -4.23
CA VAL A 31 8.34 7.80 -3.73
C VAL A 31 8.70 8.35 -2.35
N LEU A 32 8.50 9.65 -2.11
CA LEU A 32 8.74 10.26 -0.80
C LEU A 32 7.79 9.73 0.26
N ILE A 33 6.50 9.57 -0.03
CA ILE A 33 5.52 9.00 0.90
C ILE A 33 5.91 7.57 1.28
N ILE A 34 6.29 6.75 0.30
CA ILE A 34 6.73 5.37 0.54
C ILE A 34 8.00 5.36 1.40
N GLY A 35 9.00 6.15 1.06
CA GLY A 35 10.26 6.18 1.80
C GLY A 35 10.12 6.76 3.21
N VAL A 36 9.33 7.82 3.39
CA VAL A 36 9.02 8.39 4.72
C VAL A 36 8.18 7.41 5.55
N SER A 37 7.20 6.73 4.94
CA SER A 37 6.42 5.69 5.62
C SER A 37 7.30 4.50 6.05
N GLY A 38 8.23 4.07 5.19
CA GLY A 38 9.21 3.04 5.51
C GLY A 38 10.15 3.46 6.64
N ALA A 39 10.64 4.70 6.59
CA ALA A 39 11.49 5.30 7.61
C ALA A 39 10.77 5.38 8.97
N TRP A 40 9.51 5.82 8.96
CA TRP A 40 8.64 5.87 10.14
C TRP A 40 8.40 4.47 10.73
N SER A 41 8.09 3.49 9.87
CA SER A 41 7.89 2.10 10.29
C SER A 41 9.15 1.51 10.95
N MET A 42 10.34 1.78 10.39
CA MET A 42 11.60 1.34 11.00
C MET A 42 11.85 1.98 12.36
N PHE A 43 11.52 3.25 12.51
CA PHE A 43 11.66 3.97 13.79
C PHE A 43 10.71 3.41 14.85
N THR A 44 9.44 3.16 14.51
CA THR A 44 8.43 2.66 15.48
C THR A 44 8.65 1.21 15.86
N ASN A 45 9.08 0.36 14.92
CA ASN A 45 9.28 -1.08 15.18
C ASN A 45 10.61 -1.39 15.89
N GLY A 46 11.44 -0.39 16.18
CA GLY A 46 12.69 -0.58 16.92
C GLY A 46 13.71 -1.48 16.20
N LEU A 47 13.58 -1.64 14.88
CA LEU A 47 14.44 -2.49 14.04
C LEU A 47 15.91 -2.05 14.06
N VAL A 48 16.17 -0.79 14.43
CA VAL A 48 17.51 -0.22 14.54
C VAL A 48 17.93 -0.18 16.00
N GLY A 49 18.98 -0.92 16.35
CA GLY A 49 19.60 -0.88 17.69
C GLY A 49 20.10 0.52 18.06
N GLU A 50 20.22 0.82 19.35
CA GLU A 50 20.70 2.14 19.82
C GLU A 50 22.15 2.43 19.43
N GLN A 51 22.92 1.37 19.17
CA GLN A 51 24.31 1.41 18.77
C GLN A 51 24.45 0.63 17.47
N LEU A 52 24.98 1.29 16.44
CA LEU A 52 25.35 0.64 15.19
C LEU A 52 26.67 -0.09 15.41
N GLU A 53 26.59 -1.30 15.95
CA GLU A 53 27.76 -2.14 16.23
C GLU A 53 28.02 -3.09 15.05
N LEU A 54 29.23 -3.04 14.49
CA LEU A 54 29.64 -4.05 13.52
C LEU A 54 30.05 -5.31 14.30
N THR A 55 29.10 -6.23 14.46
CA THR A 55 29.38 -7.56 15.02
C THR A 55 30.12 -8.38 13.97
N LEU A 56 31.40 -8.65 14.21
CA LEU A 56 32.23 -9.47 13.35
C LEU A 56 32.02 -10.96 13.67
N PRO A 57 31.94 -11.86 12.66
CA PRO A 57 31.53 -13.26 12.84
C PRO A 57 32.55 -14.15 13.58
N PHE A 58 33.71 -13.62 13.99
CA PHE A 58 34.82 -14.40 14.57
C PHE A 58 35.11 -14.11 16.06
N GLY A 59 34.11 -13.63 16.82
CA GLY A 59 34.23 -13.43 18.27
C GLY A 59 35.11 -12.25 18.70
N TRP A 60 35.39 -11.33 17.78
CA TRP A 60 36.12 -10.10 18.07
C TRP A 60 35.21 -9.09 18.77
N ARG A 61 35.80 -8.18 19.55
CA ARG A 61 35.07 -7.11 20.23
C ARG A 61 34.28 -6.28 19.22
N SER A 62 32.97 -6.17 19.41
CA SER A 62 32.11 -5.29 18.61
C SER A 62 32.68 -3.87 18.65
N VAL A 63 32.97 -3.34 17.45
CA VAL A 63 33.41 -1.96 17.31
C VAL A 63 32.18 -1.11 16.99
N PRO A 64 31.90 -0.06 17.78
CA PRO A 64 30.87 0.89 17.41
C PRO A 64 31.32 1.59 16.13
N LEU A 65 30.52 1.51 15.06
CA LEU A 65 30.86 2.17 13.79
C LEU A 65 30.80 3.69 13.88
N MET A 66 30.00 4.20 14.83
CA MET A 66 29.82 5.62 15.08
C MET A 66 30.68 6.05 16.27
N HIS A 67 31.48 7.10 16.11
CA HIS A 67 32.33 7.68 17.15
C HIS A 67 31.98 9.17 17.37
N GLY A 68 32.16 9.68 18.58
CA GLY A 68 32.03 11.11 18.90
C GLY A 68 30.58 11.65 18.86
N PHE A 69 30.37 12.85 18.31
CA PHE A 69 29.07 13.55 18.25
C PHE A 69 27.93 12.70 17.68
N LEU A 70 28.23 11.83 16.72
CA LEU A 70 27.25 10.94 16.10
C LEU A 70 26.67 9.90 17.07
N LEU A 71 27.39 9.50 18.12
CA LEU A 71 26.84 8.66 19.20
C LEU A 71 25.81 9.42 20.05
N THR A 72 25.99 10.73 20.25
CA THR A 72 25.09 11.55 21.08
C THR A 72 23.72 11.76 20.43
N ILE A 73 23.66 11.73 19.09
CA ILE A 73 22.42 11.84 18.31
C ILE A 73 21.65 10.50 18.29
N GLY A 74 22.31 9.38 18.62
CA GLY A 74 21.76 8.03 18.59
C GLY A 74 21.75 7.44 17.18
N ALA A 75 22.17 6.17 17.05
CA ALA A 75 22.26 5.49 15.75
C ALA A 75 20.93 5.48 15.00
N LYS A 76 19.81 5.38 15.73
CA LYS A 76 18.44 5.41 15.19
C LYS A 76 18.16 6.67 14.37
N VAL A 77 18.54 7.85 14.86
CA VAL A 77 18.27 9.13 14.18
C VAL A 77 19.17 9.31 12.97
N VAL A 78 20.43 8.86 13.05
CA VAL A 78 21.35 8.94 11.92
C VAL A 78 20.94 8.01 10.79
N VAL A 79 20.54 6.77 11.10
CA VAL A 79 20.01 5.83 10.10
C VAL A 79 18.74 6.38 9.46
N LEU A 80 17.84 6.96 10.24
CA LEU A 80 16.62 7.59 9.73
C LEU A 80 16.93 8.76 8.78
N ALA A 81 17.82 9.67 9.19
CA ALA A 81 18.21 10.81 8.38
C ALA A 81 18.90 10.38 7.07
N LEU A 82 19.74 9.35 7.13
CA LEU A 82 20.39 8.78 5.95
C LEU A 82 19.36 8.16 5.00
N LEU A 83 18.40 7.39 5.53
CA LEU A 83 17.34 6.75 4.73
C LEU A 83 16.47 7.81 4.04
N VAL A 84 16.11 8.89 4.73
CA VAL A 84 15.37 10.02 4.14
C VAL A 84 16.20 10.72 3.08
N ALA A 85 17.49 10.97 3.32
CA ALA A 85 18.39 11.61 2.35
C ALA A 85 18.55 10.76 1.08
N VAL A 86 18.74 9.44 1.23
CA VAL A 86 18.82 8.50 0.11
C VAL A 86 17.49 8.45 -0.65
N THR A 87 16.36 8.43 0.06
CA THR A 87 15.03 8.47 -0.56
C THR A 87 14.84 9.75 -1.39
N LEU A 88 15.23 10.90 -0.85
CA LEU A 88 15.14 12.18 -1.55
C LEU A 88 16.04 12.20 -2.79
N TRP A 89 17.27 11.71 -2.66
CA TRP A 89 18.20 11.58 -3.77
C TRP A 89 17.65 10.67 -4.88
N VAL A 90 17.18 9.48 -4.53
CA VAL A 90 16.61 8.50 -5.47
C VAL A 90 15.36 9.07 -6.13
N SER A 91 14.47 9.72 -5.37
CA SER A 91 13.23 10.31 -5.89
C SER A 91 13.53 11.39 -6.96
N LEU A 92 14.48 12.28 -6.68
CA LEU A 92 14.89 13.31 -7.62
C LEU A 92 15.64 12.74 -8.82
N ARG A 93 16.41 11.66 -8.65
CA ARG A 93 17.18 11.05 -9.73
C ARG A 93 16.33 10.21 -10.65
N ALA A 94 15.53 9.30 -10.11
CA ALA A 94 14.68 8.39 -10.86
C ALA A 94 13.79 9.16 -11.87
N VAL A 95 13.22 10.29 -11.44
CA VAL A 95 12.30 11.10 -12.26
C VAL A 95 13.00 11.93 -13.35
N ASN A 96 14.31 12.14 -13.23
CA ASN A 96 15.11 12.90 -14.20
C ASN A 96 15.92 12.01 -15.17
N VAL A 97 15.82 10.68 -15.08
CA VAL A 97 16.42 9.76 -16.06
C VAL A 97 15.70 9.93 -17.41
N PRO A 98 16.41 10.11 -18.54
CA PRO A 98 15.80 10.47 -19.83
C PRO A 98 14.67 9.53 -20.27
N ASP A 99 14.89 8.21 -20.27
CA ASP A 99 13.89 7.23 -20.72
C ASP A 99 12.62 7.25 -19.86
N PHE A 100 12.78 7.28 -18.54
CA PHE A 100 11.64 7.35 -17.62
C PHE A 100 10.93 8.70 -17.70
N ALA A 101 11.69 9.78 -17.89
CA ALA A 101 11.17 11.13 -18.01
C ALA A 101 10.32 11.31 -19.29
N GLU A 102 10.64 10.61 -20.38
CA GLU A 102 9.82 10.53 -21.60
C GLU A 102 8.54 9.72 -21.38
N PHE A 103 8.62 8.59 -20.68
CA PHE A 103 7.46 7.81 -20.30
C PHE A 103 6.46 8.63 -19.46
N LEU A 104 6.95 9.39 -18.47
CA LEU A 104 6.10 10.25 -17.63
C LEU A 104 5.45 11.39 -18.44
N ILE A 105 6.16 11.97 -19.41
CA ILE A 105 5.57 12.97 -20.32
C ILE A 105 4.47 12.33 -21.19
N ALA A 106 4.74 11.16 -21.77
CA ALA A 106 3.76 10.45 -22.59
C ALA A 106 2.52 10.06 -21.78
N THR A 107 2.71 9.61 -20.53
CA THR A 107 1.62 9.31 -19.59
C THR A 107 0.79 10.55 -19.28
N GLU A 108 1.42 11.71 -19.06
CA GLU A 108 0.69 12.97 -18.86
C GLU A 108 -0.13 13.34 -20.10
N ALA A 109 0.45 13.20 -21.29
CA ALA A 109 -0.23 13.46 -22.54
C ALA A 109 -1.42 12.50 -22.76
N GLU A 110 -1.27 11.23 -22.42
CA GLU A 110 -2.34 10.23 -22.52
C GLU A 110 -3.45 10.48 -21.50
N MET A 111 -3.08 10.82 -20.26
CA MET A 111 -4.04 11.15 -19.20
C MET A 111 -4.84 12.42 -19.52
N ASN A 112 -4.25 13.40 -20.21
CA ASN A 112 -4.98 14.60 -20.67
C ASN A 112 -6.02 14.28 -21.75
N LYS A 113 -5.93 13.14 -22.44
CA LYS A 113 -6.97 12.69 -23.37
C LYS A 113 -8.17 12.09 -22.65
N VAL A 114 -8.00 11.65 -21.40
CA VAL A 114 -9.06 11.03 -20.61
C VAL A 114 -10.00 12.12 -20.07
N SER A 115 -11.21 12.20 -20.65
CA SER A 115 -12.28 13.03 -20.12
C SER A 115 -12.91 12.36 -18.90
N TRP A 116 -12.54 12.81 -17.69
CA TRP A 116 -13.16 12.31 -16.46
C TRP A 116 -14.67 12.63 -16.41
N SER A 117 -15.47 11.65 -16.02
CA SER A 117 -16.93 11.80 -15.89
C SER A 117 -17.28 12.91 -14.87
N THR A 118 -18.29 13.71 -15.18
CA THR A 118 -18.79 14.70 -14.21
C THR A 118 -19.38 14.00 -12.98
N ARG A 119 -19.32 14.64 -11.80
CA ARG A 119 -19.82 14.06 -10.54
C ARG A 119 -21.27 13.57 -10.63
N LYS A 120 -22.11 14.25 -11.43
CA LYS A 120 -23.51 13.86 -11.67
C LYS A 120 -23.62 12.53 -12.41
N ARG A 121 -22.82 12.33 -13.47
CA ARG A 121 -22.77 11.07 -14.23
C ARG A 121 -22.25 9.92 -13.37
N LEU A 122 -21.17 10.17 -12.62
CA LEU A 122 -20.61 9.16 -11.71
C LEU A 122 -21.63 8.71 -10.65
N ALA A 123 -22.40 9.64 -10.08
CA ALA A 123 -23.45 9.32 -9.13
C ALA A 123 -24.59 8.53 -9.79
N GLN A 124 -25.02 8.91 -10.99
CA GLN A 124 -26.05 8.19 -11.74
C GLN A 124 -25.62 6.75 -12.02
N ASP A 125 -24.40 6.54 -12.52
CA ASP A 125 -23.86 5.21 -12.83
C ASP A 125 -23.76 4.36 -11.56
N THR A 126 -23.27 4.94 -10.45
CA THR A 126 -23.18 4.24 -9.16
C THR A 126 -24.55 3.87 -8.59
N VAL A 127 -25.54 4.76 -8.70
CA VAL A 127 -26.91 4.49 -8.22
C VAL A 127 -27.55 3.33 -8.99
N VAL A 128 -27.35 3.26 -10.30
CA VAL A 128 -27.85 2.12 -11.11
C VAL A 128 -27.24 0.80 -10.63
N VAL A 129 -25.92 0.76 -10.42
CA VAL A 129 -25.23 -0.43 -9.90
C VAL A 129 -25.73 -0.79 -8.50
N LEU A 130 -25.90 0.19 -7.62
CA LEU A 130 -26.37 -0.05 -6.26
C LEU A 130 -27.81 -0.57 -6.22
N VAL A 131 -28.70 -0.04 -7.07
CA VAL A 131 -30.09 -0.51 -7.16
C VAL A 131 -30.16 -1.93 -7.75
N THR A 132 -29.41 -2.22 -8.81
CA THR A 132 -29.40 -3.56 -9.42
C THR A 132 -28.85 -4.63 -8.48
N THR A 133 -27.75 -4.35 -7.78
CA THR A 133 -27.18 -5.25 -6.78
C THR A 133 -28.08 -5.43 -5.56
N LEU A 134 -28.77 -4.37 -5.11
CA LEU A 134 -29.77 -4.44 -4.04
C LEU A 134 -30.97 -5.32 -4.43
N LEU A 135 -31.54 -5.10 -5.62
CA LEU A 135 -32.65 -5.91 -6.11
C LEU A 135 -32.27 -7.39 -6.26
N MET A 136 -31.07 -7.67 -6.78
CA MET A 136 -30.52 -9.03 -6.84
C MET A 136 -30.41 -9.65 -5.44
N THR A 137 -29.89 -8.89 -4.46
CA THR A 137 -29.76 -9.35 -3.06
C THR A 137 -31.12 -9.68 -2.45
N VAL A 138 -32.13 -8.82 -2.66
CA VAL A 138 -33.50 -9.06 -2.17
C VAL A 138 -34.12 -10.28 -2.84
N PHE A 139 -33.91 -10.45 -4.16
CA PHE A 139 -34.38 -11.61 -4.89
C PHE A 139 -33.76 -12.91 -4.37
N LEU A 140 -32.44 -12.94 -4.19
CA LEU A 140 -31.74 -14.11 -3.62
C LEU A 140 -32.25 -14.42 -2.21
N LEU A 141 -32.43 -13.41 -1.37
CA LEU A 141 -33.01 -13.58 -0.04
C LEU A 141 -34.43 -14.18 -0.10
N ALA A 142 -35.27 -13.71 -1.03
CA ALA A 142 -36.61 -14.26 -1.21
C ALA A 142 -36.57 -15.73 -1.65
N VAL A 143 -35.65 -16.08 -2.56
CA VAL A 143 -35.43 -17.46 -3.02
C VAL A 143 -34.93 -18.33 -1.86
N ASP A 144 -33.96 -17.86 -1.07
CA ASP A 144 -33.41 -18.57 0.09
C ASP A 144 -34.50 -18.82 1.15
N LEU A 145 -35.35 -17.83 1.43
CA LEU A 145 -36.48 -17.98 2.35
C LEU A 145 -37.56 -18.93 1.79
N PHE A 146 -37.86 -18.84 0.49
CA PHE A 146 -38.82 -19.72 -0.17
C PHE A 146 -38.37 -21.18 -0.11
N TRP A 147 -37.11 -21.46 -0.47
CA TRP A 147 -36.55 -22.81 -0.39
C TRP A 147 -36.39 -23.28 1.05
N GLY A 148 -35.96 -22.41 1.96
CA GLY A 148 -35.89 -22.74 3.39
C GLY A 148 -37.25 -23.13 3.96
N TRP A 149 -38.30 -22.37 3.64
CA TRP A 149 -39.67 -22.70 4.04
C TRP A 149 -40.15 -24.01 3.38
N LEU A 150 -39.96 -24.16 2.06
CA LEU A 150 -40.44 -25.32 1.30
C LEU A 150 -39.77 -26.63 1.76
N LEU A 151 -38.46 -26.62 1.97
CA LEU A 151 -37.69 -27.78 2.41
C LEU A 151 -37.89 -28.11 3.90
N SER A 152 -38.29 -27.13 4.72
CA SER A 152 -38.63 -27.34 6.15
C SER A 152 -39.99 -28.01 6.38
N ARG A 153 -40.86 -28.07 5.35
CA ARG A 153 -42.18 -28.68 5.47
C ARG A 153 -42.02 -30.18 5.74
N GLN A 154 -42.83 -30.71 6.66
CA GLN A 154 -42.78 -32.09 7.20
C GLN A 154 -42.76 -33.22 6.16
N THR A 155 -43.00 -32.92 4.88
CA THR A 155 -42.98 -33.89 3.78
C THR A 155 -41.59 -34.15 3.19
N VAL A 156 -40.60 -33.25 3.37
CA VAL A 156 -39.28 -33.38 2.70
C VAL A 156 -38.12 -33.60 3.68
N GLY A 157 -38.20 -33.18 4.94
CA GLY A 157 -37.37 -33.73 6.04
C GLY A 157 -35.84 -33.69 5.92
N VAL A 158 -35.26 -32.95 4.96
CA VAL A 158 -33.80 -32.91 4.73
C VAL A 158 -33.07 -31.92 5.66
N LEU A 159 -33.79 -30.95 6.26
CA LEU A 159 -33.23 -29.98 7.20
C LEU A 159 -33.75 -30.23 8.62
N PRO A 160 -32.90 -30.45 9.64
CA PRO A 160 -33.35 -30.42 11.03
C PRO A 160 -33.92 -29.03 11.33
N ALA A 161 -35.07 -28.98 12.00
CA ALA A 161 -35.68 -27.73 12.44
C ALA A 161 -34.60 -26.89 13.15
N ARG A 162 -34.41 -25.64 12.66
CA ARG A 162 -33.37 -24.71 13.11
C ARG A 162 -33.17 -24.82 14.62
N ALA A 163 -32.06 -25.43 15.04
CA ALA A 163 -31.72 -25.57 16.45
C ALA A 163 -31.83 -24.19 17.10
N THR A 164 -32.75 -24.09 18.06
CA THR A 164 -33.01 -22.85 18.78
C THR A 164 -31.73 -22.50 19.55
N ASN A 165 -31.44 -21.22 19.78
CA ASN A 165 -30.22 -20.79 20.49
C ASN A 165 -30.05 -21.44 21.88
N ALA A 166 -31.12 -22.05 22.43
CA ALA A 166 -31.09 -22.91 23.61
C ALA A 166 -30.24 -24.19 23.42
N ASP A 167 -30.31 -24.85 22.26
CA ASP A 167 -29.58 -26.09 21.97
C ASP A 167 -28.07 -25.84 21.79
N LYS A 168 -27.71 -24.68 21.20
CA LYS A 168 -26.31 -24.24 21.08
C LYS A 168 -25.72 -23.88 22.45
N GLY A 169 -26.53 -23.29 23.33
CA GLY A 169 -26.13 -23.01 24.72
C GLY A 169 -25.89 -24.29 25.54
N ALA A 170 -26.72 -25.31 25.34
CA ALA A 170 -26.58 -26.62 26.00
C ALA A 170 -25.32 -27.37 25.53
N GLN A 171 -25.05 -27.41 24.21
CA GLN A 171 -23.84 -28.07 23.67
C GLN A 171 -22.54 -27.39 24.12
N VAL A 172 -22.54 -26.07 24.27
CA VAL A 172 -21.38 -25.33 24.80
C VAL A 172 -21.15 -25.61 26.29
N GLN A 173 -22.19 -25.96 27.05
CA GLN A 173 -22.07 -26.36 28.46
C GLN A 173 -21.61 -27.81 28.61
N GLU A 174 -22.07 -28.75 27.78
CA GLU A 174 -21.58 -30.14 27.79
C GLU A 174 -20.10 -30.24 27.38
N ALA A 175 -19.66 -29.43 26.41
CA ALA A 175 -18.25 -29.40 25.97
C ALA A 175 -17.29 -28.72 26.97
N LYS A 176 -17.80 -28.18 28.09
CA LYS A 176 -17.03 -27.40 29.07
C LYS A 176 -16.67 -28.16 30.34
N TRP A 177 -16.87 -29.48 30.37
CA TRP A 177 -16.47 -30.36 31.47
C TRP A 177 -15.32 -31.27 31.04
#